data_AF-A0A229R8T5-F1
#
_entry.id   AF-A0A229R8T5-F1
#
_cell.length_a   1.000
_cell.length_b   1.000
_cell.length_c   1.000
_cell.angle_alpha   90.00
_cell.angle_beta   90.00
_cell.angle_gamma   90.00
#
_symmetry.space_group_name_H-M   'P 1'
#
loop_
_entity.id
_entity.type
_entity.pdbx_description
1 polymer ?
#
loop_
_entity_poly.entity_id
_entity_poly.type
_entity_poly.pdbx_seq_one_letter_code
_entity_poly.pdbx_strand_id
1 'polypeptide(L)'
;MSFSVYVKRAAVVLVCTLGASTGVLAGTASADVEVACNPYYCNSTDGKNGKINRVDALRGDLILGTTGFFEVFLPDGSKRTGPTNTERNHLFYINKTFNSGLICLRYFERIKPGVFQEQGKAACTSIPID
;
A
#
# COMPACT_ATOMS: atom_id res chain seq x y z
N MET A 1 29.10 52.68 15.48
CA MET A 1 27.65 52.66 15.74
C MET A 1 27.08 51.43 15.07
N SER A 2 26.26 50.68 15.79
CA SER A 2 25.74 49.34 15.46
C SER A 2 24.45 49.35 14.61
N PHE A 3 24.11 48.14 14.13
CA PHE A 3 22.84 47.62 13.58
C PHE A 3 22.57 47.93 12.10
N SER A 4 22.08 47.02 11.23
CA SER A 4 21.37 45.74 11.42
C SER A 4 21.49 44.84 10.18
N VAL A 5 21.35 43.53 10.41
CA VAL A 5 21.27 42.43 9.44
C VAL A 5 19.94 42.45 8.68
N TYR A 6 19.96 42.22 7.36
CA TYR A 6 18.83 41.59 6.64
C TYR A 6 19.34 40.63 5.57
N VAL A 7 19.33 39.34 5.92
CA VAL A 7 19.50 38.23 4.97
C VAL A 7 18.20 38.09 4.18
N LYS A 8 18.19 38.44 2.90
CA LYS A 8 17.11 38.06 1.98
C LYS A 8 17.53 36.80 1.22
N ARG A 9 17.00 35.67 1.69
CA ARG A 9 16.94 34.41 0.94
C ARG A 9 16.07 34.64 -0.30
N ALA A 10 16.61 34.39 -1.47
CA ALA A 10 15.83 34.14 -2.68
C ALA A 10 16.33 32.80 -3.25
N ALA A 11 15.74 31.71 -2.77
CA ALA A 11 15.89 30.40 -3.39
C ALA A 11 14.84 30.29 -4.48
N VAL A 12 15.25 30.44 -5.73
CA VAL A 12 14.45 30.15 -6.91
C VAL A 12 15.31 29.30 -7.83
N VAL A 13 15.13 27.98 -7.81
CA VAL A 13 15.25 27.05 -8.96
C VAL A 13 14.47 25.79 -8.55
N LEU A 14 13.21 25.63 -8.95
CA LEU A 14 12.73 25.08 -10.23
C LEU A 14 12.85 23.54 -10.32
N VAL A 15 11.68 22.91 -10.12
CA VAL A 15 11.13 21.72 -10.82
C VAL A 15 11.95 20.43 -10.79
N CYS A 16 11.39 19.45 -10.07
CA CYS A 16 11.04 18.13 -10.62
C CYS A 16 9.82 17.62 -9.84
N THR A 17 8.66 18.19 -10.13
CA THR A 17 7.40 17.46 -9.90
C THR A 17 7.42 16.27 -10.85
N LEU A 18 7.89 15.13 -10.35
CA LEU A 18 7.44 13.84 -10.87
C LEU A 18 5.95 13.76 -10.52
N GLY A 19 5.15 14.41 -11.37
CA GLY A 19 3.75 14.08 -11.54
C GLY A 19 3.72 12.65 -12.04
N ALA A 20 3.68 11.71 -11.11
CA ALA A 20 3.10 10.41 -11.40
C ALA A 20 1.61 10.68 -11.63
N SER A 21 1.29 11.01 -12.88
CA SER A 21 -0.03 10.89 -13.46
C SER A 21 -0.39 9.42 -13.41
N THR A 22 -0.79 8.91 -12.24
CA THR A 22 -1.58 7.68 -12.20
C THR A 22 -2.94 8.09 -12.70
N GLY A 23 -3.05 8.09 -14.03
CA GLY A 23 -4.32 8.16 -14.71
C GLY A 23 -5.27 7.17 -14.06
N VAL A 24 -6.47 7.65 -13.79
CA VAL A 24 -7.63 6.80 -13.57
C VAL A 24 -7.74 5.94 -14.84
N LEU A 25 -7.21 4.72 -14.79
CA LEU A 25 -7.54 3.70 -15.78
C LEU A 25 -8.95 3.24 -15.46
N ALA A 26 -9.91 3.94 -16.04
CA ALA A 26 -11.26 3.45 -16.21
C ALA A 26 -11.22 2.24 -17.14
N GLY A 27 -11.61 1.09 -16.62
CA GLY A 27 -12.14 -0.05 -17.37
C GLY A 27 -11.20 -0.72 -18.36
N THR A 28 -10.51 -1.76 -17.91
CA THR A 28 -10.16 -2.89 -18.78
C THR A 28 -10.52 -4.18 -18.06
N ALA A 29 -11.09 -5.12 -18.82
CA ALA A 29 -11.64 -6.41 -18.41
C ALA A 29 -10.95 -7.04 -17.19
N SER A 30 -11.79 -7.55 -16.28
CA SER A 30 -11.39 -8.30 -15.10
C SER A 30 -10.32 -9.33 -15.45
N ALA A 31 -9.17 -9.12 -14.84
CA ALA A 31 -8.24 -10.19 -14.61
C ALA A 31 -8.67 -10.89 -13.32
N ASP A 32 -8.55 -12.22 -13.27
CA ASP A 32 -8.72 -13.01 -12.03
C ASP A 32 -7.79 -12.50 -10.89
N VAL A 33 -6.83 -11.63 -11.22
CA VAL A 33 -5.89 -10.96 -10.31
C VAL A 33 -5.86 -9.44 -10.56
N GLU A 34 -6.24 -8.64 -9.58
CA GLU A 34 -6.05 -7.18 -9.58
C GLU A 34 -4.86 -6.79 -8.70
N VAL A 35 -4.00 -5.88 -9.19
CA VAL A 35 -2.79 -5.44 -8.48
C VAL A 35 -2.75 -3.93 -8.30
N ALA A 36 -2.51 -3.47 -7.08
CA ALA A 36 -2.29 -2.07 -6.73
C ALA A 36 -0.99 -1.90 -5.94
N CYS A 37 -0.14 -0.96 -6.33
CA CYS A 37 1.18 -0.77 -5.72
C CYS A 37 1.42 0.67 -5.28
N ASN A 38 2.23 0.81 -4.23
CA ASN A 38 2.90 2.05 -3.84
C ASN A 38 4.42 1.80 -3.78
N PRO A 39 5.26 2.81 -3.47
CA PRO A 39 6.71 2.64 -3.42
C PRO A 39 7.22 1.61 -2.38
N TYR A 40 6.40 1.24 -1.41
CA TYR A 40 6.76 0.37 -0.28
C TYR A 40 6.25 -1.07 -0.45
N TYR A 41 5.03 -1.24 -0.99
CA TYR A 41 4.37 -2.53 -1.15
C TYR A 41 3.30 -2.54 -2.24
N CYS A 42 2.94 -3.74 -2.64
CA CYS A 42 1.87 -4.08 -3.56
C CYS A 42 0.83 -4.98 -2.87
N ASN A 43 -0.43 -4.74 -3.23
CA ASN A 43 -1.58 -5.56 -2.94
C ASN A 43 -2.00 -6.27 -4.23
N SER A 44 -2.09 -7.59 -4.20
CA SER A 44 -2.60 -8.38 -5.32
C SER A 44 -3.73 -9.28 -4.83
N THR A 45 -4.94 -9.07 -5.33
CA THR A 45 -6.12 -9.86 -4.94
C THR A 45 -6.41 -10.90 -6.01
N ASP A 46 -6.42 -12.17 -5.61
CA ASP A 46 -6.88 -13.29 -6.44
C ASP A 46 -8.31 -13.69 -6.06
N GLY A 47 -9.17 -13.78 -7.07
CA GLY A 47 -10.58 -14.10 -6.88
C GLY A 47 -11.38 -14.11 -8.17
N LYS A 48 -12.64 -14.54 -8.06
CA LYS A 48 -13.58 -14.58 -9.19
C LYS A 48 -15.02 -14.51 -8.69
N ASN A 49 -15.96 -13.98 -9.47
CA ASN A 49 -17.39 -13.96 -9.14
C ASN A 49 -17.69 -13.40 -7.73
N GLY A 50 -17.02 -12.30 -7.34
CA GLY A 50 -17.17 -11.69 -6.03
C GLY A 50 -16.44 -12.43 -4.90
N LYS A 51 -15.90 -13.63 -5.16
CA LYS A 51 -15.16 -14.43 -4.19
C LYS A 51 -13.69 -14.06 -4.17
N ILE A 52 -13.19 -13.64 -3.01
CA ILE A 52 -11.77 -13.46 -2.75
C ILE A 52 -11.19 -14.77 -2.23
N ASN A 53 -10.25 -15.35 -2.96
CA ASN A 53 -9.53 -16.54 -2.51
C ASN A 53 -8.33 -16.12 -1.65
N ARG A 54 -7.52 -15.19 -2.17
CA ARG A 54 -6.23 -14.83 -1.58
C ARG A 54 -5.90 -13.36 -1.81
N VAL A 55 -5.18 -12.77 -0.87
CA VAL A 55 -4.55 -11.46 -1.00
C VAL A 55 -3.06 -11.61 -0.77
N ASP A 56 -2.27 -11.21 -1.76
CA ASP A 56 -0.83 -11.30 -1.78
C ASP A 56 -0.27 -9.92 -1.42
N ALA A 57 0.36 -9.83 -0.25
CA ALA A 57 1.01 -8.64 0.24
C ALA A 57 2.50 -8.72 -0.08
N LEU A 58 3.00 -7.85 -0.94
CA LEU A 58 4.36 -7.91 -1.48
C LEU A 58 5.11 -6.61 -1.17
N ARG A 59 6.25 -6.67 -0.48
CA ARG A 59 7.17 -5.52 -0.36
C ARG A 59 7.94 -5.33 -1.66
N GLY A 60 8.14 -4.07 -2.06
CA GLY A 60 8.93 -3.72 -3.24
C GLY A 60 10.38 -4.20 -3.09
N ASP A 61 11.03 -3.79 -2.01
CA ASP A 61 12.42 -4.10 -1.68
C ASP A 61 12.55 -5.06 -0.50
N LEU A 62 13.56 -5.95 -0.57
CA LEU A 62 13.96 -6.78 0.55
C LEU A 62 14.78 -5.94 1.53
N ILE A 63 14.17 -5.51 2.62
CA ILE A 63 14.87 -4.77 3.68
C ILE A 63 15.18 -5.73 4.84
N LEU A 64 16.37 -6.32 4.80
CA LEU A 64 16.86 -7.21 5.85
C LEU A 64 16.89 -6.50 7.21
N GLY A 65 16.51 -7.20 8.27
CA GLY A 65 16.55 -6.67 9.64
C GLY A 65 15.39 -5.75 10.03
N THR A 66 14.44 -5.47 9.13
CA THR A 66 13.22 -4.73 9.47
C THR A 66 12.14 -5.67 9.98
N THR A 67 11.53 -5.32 11.11
CA THR A 67 10.34 -6.00 11.64
C THR A 67 9.10 -5.22 11.23
N GLY A 68 8.08 -5.90 10.72
CA GLY A 68 6.81 -5.28 10.39
C GLY A 68 5.67 -6.29 10.37
N PHE A 69 4.51 -5.81 9.96
CA PHE A 69 3.35 -6.65 9.67
C PHE A 69 2.49 -6.00 8.60
N PHE A 70 1.71 -6.82 7.91
CA PHE A 70 0.68 -6.38 6.98
C PHE A 70 -0.69 -6.44 7.64
N GLU A 71 -1.56 -5.50 7.28
CA GLU A 71 -3.00 -5.57 7.55
C GLU A 71 -3.80 -5.51 6.25
N VAL A 72 -4.66 -6.49 6.04
CA VAL A 72 -5.66 -6.49 4.96
C VAL A 72 -7.00 -6.11 5.56
N PHE A 73 -7.60 -5.06 5.03
CA PHE A 73 -8.95 -4.61 5.33
C PHE A 73 -9.90 -5.10 4.25
N LEU A 74 -10.96 -5.79 4.68
CA LEU A 74 -11.96 -6.36 3.80
C LEU A 74 -13.19 -5.42 3.68
N PRO A 75 -14.01 -5.58 2.63
CA PRO A 75 -15.18 -4.73 2.39
C PRO A 75 -16.21 -4.68 3.52
N ASP A 76 -16.28 -5.71 4.36
CA ASP A 76 -17.19 -5.77 5.52
C ASP A 76 -16.63 -5.06 6.78
N GLY A 77 -15.48 -4.39 6.67
CA GLY A 77 -14.80 -3.75 7.78
C GLY A 77 -13.97 -4.70 8.65
N SER A 78 -13.97 -6.02 8.36
CA SER A 78 -13.08 -6.95 9.04
C SER A 78 -11.63 -6.75 8.56
N LYS A 79 -10.68 -7.13 9.42
CA LYS A 79 -9.26 -7.07 9.08
C LYS A 79 -8.53 -8.36 9.39
N ARG A 80 -7.46 -8.63 8.64
CA ARG A 80 -6.52 -9.72 8.91
C ARG A 80 -5.11 -9.15 9.02
N THR A 81 -4.39 -9.61 10.02
CA THR A 81 -3.01 -9.19 10.29
C THR A 81 -2.07 -10.37 10.05
N GLY A 82 -0.98 -10.12 9.32
CA GLY A 82 -0.02 -11.15 8.91
C GLY A 82 1.41 -10.74 9.25
N PRO A 83 2.25 -11.65 9.74
CA PRO A 83 3.65 -11.37 10.06
C PRO A 83 4.46 -10.95 8.83
N THR A 84 5.48 -10.11 9.00
CA THR A 84 6.54 -9.93 7.98
C THR A 84 7.93 -10.35 8.48
N ASN A 85 7.99 -11.28 9.43
CA ASN A 85 9.22 -11.57 10.21
C ASN A 85 10.45 -11.87 9.35
N THR A 86 10.29 -12.29 8.10
CA THR A 86 11.41 -12.78 7.27
C THR A 86 11.17 -12.77 5.76
N GLU A 87 10.00 -12.40 5.24
CA GLU A 87 9.69 -12.62 3.84
C GLU A 87 9.12 -11.37 3.18
N ARG A 88 9.61 -11.13 1.96
CA ARG A 88 9.16 -10.08 1.03
C ARG A 88 7.64 -10.10 0.85
N ASN A 89 7.02 -11.25 1.04
CA ASN A 89 5.62 -11.51 0.78
C ASN A 89 4.89 -12.12 1.98
N HIS A 90 3.60 -11.87 2.08
CA HIS A 90 2.68 -12.63 2.93
C HIS A 90 1.40 -12.93 2.16
N LEU A 91 0.89 -14.15 2.30
CA LEU A 91 -0.34 -14.60 1.64
C LEU A 91 -1.48 -14.69 2.66
N PHE A 92 -2.51 -13.89 2.45
CA PHE A 92 -3.73 -13.92 3.25
C PHE A 92 -4.80 -14.76 2.55
N TYR A 93 -5.10 -15.94 3.08
CA TYR A 93 -6.20 -16.77 2.58
C TYR A 93 -7.53 -16.29 3.16
N ILE A 94 -8.30 -15.54 2.38
CA ILE A 94 -9.56 -14.93 2.83
C ILE A 94 -10.72 -15.91 2.66
N ASN A 95 -10.84 -16.51 1.47
CA ASN A 95 -11.90 -17.43 1.07
C ASN A 95 -13.31 -16.92 1.45
N LYS A 96 -13.66 -15.71 1.00
CA LYS A 96 -14.93 -15.04 1.34
C LYS A 96 -15.49 -14.28 0.15
N THR A 97 -16.82 -14.24 0.04
CA THR A 97 -17.54 -13.57 -1.04
C THR A 97 -18.06 -12.21 -0.60
N PHE A 98 -17.94 -11.24 -1.51
CA PHE A 98 -18.41 -9.88 -1.36
C PHE A 98 -19.09 -9.41 -2.66
N ASN A 99 -20.12 -8.56 -2.53
CA ASN A 99 -20.86 -8.05 -3.68
C ASN A 99 -20.23 -6.78 -4.28
N SER A 100 -19.58 -5.96 -3.46
CA SER A 100 -18.90 -4.73 -3.87
C SER A 100 -18.01 -4.21 -2.73
N GLY A 101 -17.05 -3.33 -3.07
CA GLY A 101 -16.13 -2.71 -2.13
C GLY A 101 -14.66 -2.87 -2.52
N LEU A 102 -13.78 -2.36 -1.65
CA LEU A 102 -12.34 -2.34 -1.82
C LEU A 102 -11.66 -3.25 -0.80
N ILE A 103 -10.55 -3.85 -1.21
CA ILE A 103 -9.67 -4.67 -0.40
C ILE A 103 -8.39 -3.88 -0.25
N CYS A 104 -8.09 -3.41 0.95
CA CYS A 104 -6.97 -2.50 1.18
C CYS A 104 -5.89 -3.14 2.01
N LEU A 105 -4.67 -3.10 1.52
CA LEU A 105 -3.48 -3.53 2.23
C LEU A 105 -2.78 -2.32 2.86
N ARG A 106 -2.29 -2.51 4.08
CA ARG A 106 -1.40 -1.58 4.78
C ARG A 106 -0.18 -2.32 5.30
N TYR A 107 0.95 -1.63 5.34
CA TYR A 107 2.18 -2.14 5.93
C TYR A 107 2.62 -1.26 7.10
N PHE A 108 2.95 -1.90 8.21
CA PHE A 108 3.41 -1.25 9.42
C PHE A 108 4.83 -1.70 9.73
N GLU A 109 5.76 -0.76 9.80
CA GLU A 109 7.17 -1.00 10.09
C GLU A 109 7.52 -0.58 11.51
N ARG A 110 8.29 -1.40 12.22
CA ARG A 110 8.77 -1.10 13.55
C ARG A 110 9.88 -0.05 13.48
N ILE A 111 9.61 1.16 13.98
CA ILE A 111 10.58 2.27 14.01
C ILE A 111 11.35 2.35 15.33
N LYS A 112 10.81 1.78 16.42
CA LYS A 112 11.46 1.62 17.71
C LYS A 112 10.79 0.49 18.49
N PRO A 113 11.34 0.03 19.63
CA PRO A 113 10.71 -1.04 20.39
C PRO A 113 9.24 -0.76 20.74
N GLY A 114 8.35 -1.66 20.29
CA GLY A 114 6.90 -1.56 20.53
C GLY A 114 6.14 -0.52 19.70
N VAL A 115 6.81 0.25 18.82
CA VAL A 115 6.14 1.28 18.01
C VAL A 115 6.28 0.99 16.53
N PHE A 116 5.13 0.95 15.87
CA PHE A 116 4.99 0.70 14.45
C PHE A 116 4.42 1.93 13.74
N GLN A 117 4.90 2.18 12.53
CA GLN A 117 4.48 3.27 11.68
C GLN A 117 3.98 2.75 10.35
N GLU A 118 2.80 3.21 9.91
CA GLU A 118 2.27 2.93 8.58
C GLU A 118 3.20 3.53 7.51
N GLN A 119 3.53 2.71 6.50
CA GLN A 119 4.34 3.15 5.36
C GLN A 119 3.43 3.44 4.16
N GLY A 120 3.68 4.56 3.49
CA GLY A 120 2.92 4.96 2.29
C GLY A 120 1.42 5.14 2.52
N LYS A 121 0.67 5.17 1.42
CA LYS A 121 -0.81 5.13 1.43
C LYS A 121 -1.27 3.68 1.23
N ALA A 122 -2.42 3.32 1.80
CA ALA A 122 -3.03 2.01 1.59
C ALA A 122 -3.13 1.65 0.10
N ALA A 123 -2.71 0.44 -0.24
CA ALA A 123 -2.82 -0.09 -1.61
C ALA A 123 -4.11 -0.90 -1.72
N CYS A 124 -5.07 -0.40 -2.48
CA CYS A 124 -6.41 -0.99 -2.57
C CYS A 124 -6.69 -1.57 -3.95
N THR A 125 -7.27 -2.76 -3.97
CA THR A 125 -7.80 -3.43 -5.17
C THR A 125 -9.31 -3.55 -5.04
N SER A 126 -10.01 -3.61 -6.17
CA SER A 126 -11.44 -3.90 -6.19
C SER A 126 -11.69 -5.40 -5.99
N ILE A 127 -12.92 -5.77 -5.66
CA ILE A 127 -13.31 -7.18 -5.69
C ILE A 127 -13.35 -7.63 -7.15
N PRO A 128 -12.78 -8.81 -7.48
CA PRO A 128 -12.95 -9.41 -8.80
C PRO A 128 -14.42 -9.78 -9.03
N ILE A 129 -15.11 -9.08 -9.92
CA ILE A 129 -16.56 -9.21 -10.18
C ILE A 129 -16.90 -9.96 -11.48
N ASP A 130 -15.92 -10.63 -12.10
CA ASP A 130 -16.13 -11.49 -13.29
C ASP A 130 -17.07 -12.67 -13.05
#